data_AF-A0A8J6R4Q6-F1
#
_entry.id   AF-A0A8J6R4Q6-F1
#
_cell.length_a   1.000
_cell.length_b   1.000
_cell.length_c   1.000
_cell.angle_alpha   90.00
_cell.angle_beta   90.00
_cell.angle_gamma   90.00
#
_symmetry.space_group_name_H-M   'P 1'
#
loop_
_entity.id
_entity.type
_entity.pdbx_description
1 polymer ?
#
loop_
_entity_poly.entity_id
_entity_poly.type
_entity_poly.pdbx_seq_one_letter_code
_entity_poly.pdbx_strand_id
1 'polypeptide(L)'
;MDESHQDPSSSLSLQQLIEELENFTVFECQKNGNPWIKVTRLSELFCEKYGVLPETVANAQGCRDGLRSLIKSSKRFSIYGTPIPQEFYVALFQVVAPALQQSQSIPLHCRIKQRSEAERRLSEPLQVGGTRENQLDRDQKISEHQASSFPPIQSVNDLEVALIAIAKSLVANNPQNSVSIGQLSQKFCDYYMQPIRVAMRSVCPDLKLIELLKVIPSLQVQKVEADWQVTVEADSME
;
A
#
# COMPACT_ATOMS: atom_id res chain seq x y z
N MET A 1 37.12 -39.37 -25.94
CA MET A 1 35.87 -39.34 -25.16
C MET A 1 35.72 -37.89 -24.74
N ASP A 2 34.95 -37.14 -25.52
CA ASP A 2 34.66 -35.73 -25.25
C ASP A 2 33.60 -35.70 -24.14
N GLU A 3 34.01 -35.39 -22.92
CA GLU A 3 33.09 -35.03 -21.84
C GLU A 3 32.55 -33.63 -22.14
N SER A 4 31.47 -33.58 -22.92
CA SER A 4 30.62 -32.40 -23.01
C SER A 4 30.04 -32.13 -21.63
N HIS A 5 30.71 -31.29 -20.85
CA HIS A 5 30.14 -30.61 -19.70
C HIS A 5 28.97 -29.75 -20.21
N GLN A 6 27.78 -30.33 -20.26
CA GLN A 6 26.55 -29.56 -20.36
C GLN A 6 26.46 -28.76 -19.07
N ASP A 7 26.79 -27.47 -19.15
CA ASP A 7 26.50 -26.52 -18.08
C ASP A 7 25.00 -26.60 -17.76
N PRO A 8 24.60 -27.03 -16.55
CA PRO A 8 23.19 -27.11 -16.15
C PRO A 8 22.49 -25.74 -16.19
N SER A 9 23.29 -24.66 -16.25
CA SER A 9 22.88 -23.27 -16.49
C SER A 9 22.13 -23.04 -17.81
N SER A 10 22.23 -23.95 -18.78
CA SER A 10 21.80 -23.72 -20.16
C SER A 10 20.33 -24.06 -20.46
N SER A 11 19.59 -24.65 -19.51
CA SER A 11 18.25 -25.21 -19.78
C SER A 11 17.09 -24.51 -19.07
N LEU A 12 17.34 -23.64 -18.08
CA LEU A 12 16.27 -22.95 -17.36
C LEU A 12 15.76 -21.76 -18.16
N SER A 13 14.53 -21.89 -18.67
CA SER A 13 13.79 -20.79 -19.26
C SER A 13 13.45 -19.72 -18.22
N LEU A 14 13.20 -18.50 -18.69
CA LEU A 14 12.77 -17.38 -17.85
C LEU A 14 11.46 -17.68 -17.09
N GLN A 15 10.54 -18.42 -17.70
CA GLN A 15 9.30 -18.83 -17.05
C GLN A 15 9.54 -19.83 -15.92
N GLN A 16 10.40 -20.82 -16.13
CA GLN A 16 10.77 -21.78 -15.08
C GLN A 16 11.47 -21.09 -13.91
N LEU A 17 12.34 -20.10 -14.18
CA LEU A 17 12.93 -19.27 -13.13
C LEU A 17 11.84 -18.58 -12.29
N ILE A 18 10.84 -17.97 -12.94
CA ILE A 18 9.72 -17.31 -12.23
C ILE A 18 8.91 -18.31 -11.39
N GLU A 19 8.60 -19.48 -11.94
CA GLU A 19 7.83 -20.52 -11.25
C GLU A 19 8.59 -21.08 -10.03
N GLU A 20 9.89 -21.29 -10.17
CA GLU A 20 10.73 -21.76 -9.05
C GLU A 20 10.86 -20.70 -7.95
N LEU A 21 11.04 -19.43 -8.31
CA LEU A 21 11.03 -18.33 -7.33
C LEU A 21 9.70 -18.24 -6.59
N GLU A 22 8.58 -18.51 -7.26
CA GLU A 22 7.27 -18.59 -6.62
C GLU A 22 7.21 -19.76 -5.63
N ASN A 23 7.64 -20.95 -6.02
CA ASN A 23 7.67 -22.12 -5.15
C ASN A 23 8.50 -21.87 -3.88
N PHE A 24 9.68 -21.25 -4.02
CA PHE A 24 10.50 -20.87 -2.87
C PHE A 24 9.82 -19.81 -1.98
N THR A 25 9.10 -18.87 -2.59
CA THR A 25 8.35 -17.85 -1.85
C THR A 25 7.21 -18.49 -1.04
N VAL A 26 6.46 -19.43 -1.63
CA VAL A 26 5.42 -20.19 -0.91
C VAL A 26 6.03 -20.99 0.24
N PHE A 27 7.12 -21.71 -0.03
CA PHE A 27 7.78 -22.57 0.94
C PHE A 27 8.27 -21.79 2.18
N GLU A 28 9.01 -20.68 1.98
CA GLU A 28 9.49 -19.86 3.09
C GLU A 28 8.34 -19.14 3.83
N CYS A 29 7.29 -18.73 3.12
CA CYS A 29 6.11 -18.13 3.74
C CYS A 29 5.40 -19.13 4.68
N GLN A 30 5.26 -20.39 4.27
CA GLN A 30 4.66 -21.44 5.10
C GLN A 30 5.54 -21.77 6.32
N LYS A 31 6.86 -21.76 6.14
CA LYS A 31 7.82 -22.07 7.21
C LYS A 31 7.86 -20.99 8.30
N ASN A 32 7.87 -19.72 7.90
CA ASN A 32 8.14 -18.61 8.83
C ASN A 32 6.87 -17.80 9.19
N GLY A 33 5.74 -18.05 8.52
CA GLY A 33 4.50 -17.27 8.68
C GLY A 33 4.58 -15.83 8.17
N ASN A 34 5.71 -15.45 7.54
CA ASN A 34 5.93 -14.11 7.00
C ASN A 34 5.92 -14.16 5.46
N PRO A 35 5.01 -13.42 4.80
CA PRO A 35 4.94 -13.40 3.33
C PRO A 35 6.10 -12.63 2.67
N TRP A 36 6.80 -11.78 3.42
CA TRP A 36 7.90 -10.96 2.89
C TRP A 36 9.24 -11.64 3.09
N ILE A 37 9.84 -12.08 1.99
CA ILE A 37 11.10 -12.83 1.99
C ILE A 37 12.19 -11.99 1.37
N LYS A 38 13.37 -11.94 2.01
CA LYS A 38 14.53 -11.24 1.45
C LYS A 38 14.98 -11.89 0.15
N VAL A 39 15.32 -11.08 -0.86
CA VAL A 39 15.82 -11.60 -2.14
C VAL A 39 17.13 -12.40 -2.00
N THR A 40 17.97 -12.05 -1.01
CA THR A 40 19.19 -12.80 -0.69
C THR A 40 18.84 -14.24 -0.30
N ARG A 41 17.81 -14.41 0.54
CA ARG A 41 17.33 -15.73 0.95
C ARG A 41 16.75 -16.53 -0.21
N LEU A 42 15.97 -15.89 -1.09
CA LEU A 42 15.48 -16.55 -2.32
C LEU A 42 16.63 -16.97 -3.23
N SER A 43 17.68 -16.16 -3.32
CA SER A 43 18.85 -16.44 -4.14
C SER A 43 19.68 -17.58 -3.57
N GLU A 44 19.83 -17.65 -2.24
CA GLU A 44 20.44 -18.78 -1.54
C GLU A 44 19.70 -20.08 -1.83
N LEU A 45 18.37 -20.11 -1.64
CA LEU A 45 17.55 -21.31 -1.90
C LEU A 45 17.65 -21.78 -3.35
N PHE A 46 17.65 -20.83 -4.29
CA PHE A 46 17.81 -21.15 -5.71
C PHE A 46 19.20 -21.72 -5.99
N CYS A 47 20.26 -21.12 -5.43
CA CYS A 47 21.63 -21.59 -5.57
C CYS A 47 21.85 -22.95 -4.89
N GLU A 48 21.21 -23.21 -3.75
CA GLU A 48 21.22 -24.51 -3.07
C GLU A 48 20.64 -25.62 -3.96
N LYS A 49 19.57 -25.33 -4.72
CA LYS A 49 18.90 -26.30 -5.59
C LYS A 49 19.59 -26.49 -6.94
N TYR A 50 20.05 -25.41 -7.56
CA TYR A 50 20.53 -25.42 -8.95
C TYR A 50 22.03 -25.18 -9.11
N GLY A 51 22.74 -24.84 -8.02
CA GLY A 51 24.18 -24.53 -8.06
C GLY A 51 24.52 -23.22 -8.78
N VAL A 52 23.51 -22.42 -9.17
CA VAL A 52 23.69 -21.17 -9.93
C VAL A 52 22.85 -20.06 -9.33
N LEU A 53 23.30 -18.81 -9.49
CA LEU A 53 22.54 -17.66 -9.02
C LEU A 53 21.36 -17.36 -9.97
N PRO A 54 20.18 -17.01 -9.44
CA PRO A 54 19.02 -16.66 -10.27
C PRO A 54 19.29 -15.42 -11.14
N GLU A 55 20.16 -14.52 -10.70
CA GLU A 55 20.59 -13.36 -11.50
C GLU A 55 21.40 -13.76 -12.73
N THR A 56 22.27 -14.77 -12.62
CA THR A 56 23.01 -15.33 -13.76
C THR A 56 22.05 -15.91 -14.79
N VAL A 57 21.04 -16.67 -14.34
CA VAL A 57 20.01 -17.23 -15.22
C VAL A 57 19.17 -16.13 -15.88
N ALA A 58 18.75 -15.10 -15.13
CA ALA A 58 18.01 -13.97 -15.67
C ALA A 58 18.81 -13.22 -16.75
N ASN A 59 20.11 -12.99 -16.52
CA ASN A 59 20.99 -12.32 -17.45
C ASN A 59 21.23 -13.15 -18.73
N ALA A 60 21.41 -14.46 -18.60
CA ALA A 60 21.55 -15.38 -19.74
C ALA A 60 20.30 -15.38 -20.63
N GLN A 61 19.12 -15.16 -20.03
CA GLN A 61 17.83 -15.07 -20.74
C GLN A 61 17.50 -13.66 -21.26
N GLY A 62 18.47 -12.73 -21.25
CA GLY A 62 18.32 -11.39 -21.83
C GLY A 62 17.74 -10.33 -20.89
N CYS A 63 17.54 -10.64 -19.61
CA CYS A 63 17.07 -9.68 -18.62
C CYS A 63 18.22 -8.80 -18.09
N ARG A 64 18.63 -7.80 -18.88
CA ARG A 64 19.79 -6.93 -18.58
C ARG A 64 19.65 -6.11 -17.30
N ASP A 65 18.43 -5.87 -16.86
CA ASP A 65 18.13 -5.09 -15.65
C ASP A 65 18.14 -5.94 -14.36
N GLY A 66 18.56 -7.21 -14.48
CA GLY A 66 18.74 -8.14 -13.37
C GLY A 66 17.45 -8.72 -12.79
N LEU A 67 17.62 -9.53 -11.74
CA LEU A 67 16.54 -10.28 -11.09
C LEU A 67 15.39 -9.39 -10.61
N ARG A 68 15.70 -8.18 -10.13
CA ARG A 68 14.68 -7.24 -9.64
C ARG A 68 13.71 -6.82 -10.73
N SER A 69 14.20 -6.57 -11.95
CA SER A 69 13.37 -6.19 -13.09
C SER A 69 12.50 -7.35 -13.55
N LEU A 70 13.08 -8.56 -13.59
CA LEU A 70 12.36 -9.79 -13.88
C LEU A 70 11.18 -9.98 -12.91
N ILE A 71 11.43 -9.94 -11.61
CA ILE A 71 10.40 -10.08 -10.58
C ILE A 71 9.32 -8.99 -10.72
N LYS A 72 9.73 -7.76 -11.01
CA LYS A 72 8.79 -6.64 -11.21
C LYS A 72 7.91 -6.84 -12.46
N SER A 73 8.46 -7.40 -13.53
CA SER A 73 7.75 -7.63 -14.80
C SER A 73 6.74 -8.79 -14.72
N SER A 74 6.96 -9.77 -13.84
CA SER A 74 6.12 -10.97 -13.80
C SER A 74 4.69 -10.72 -13.32
N LYS A 75 4.45 -9.59 -12.62
CA LYS A 75 3.18 -9.24 -11.95
C LYS A 75 2.72 -10.25 -10.88
N ARG A 76 3.43 -11.37 -10.68
CA ARG A 76 3.15 -12.40 -9.66
C ARG A 76 3.66 -11.97 -8.28
N PHE A 77 4.67 -11.09 -8.26
CA PHE A 77 5.33 -10.66 -7.05
C PHE A 77 5.05 -9.19 -6.70
N SER A 78 5.01 -8.91 -5.41
CA SER A 78 5.15 -7.58 -4.84
C SER A 78 6.58 -7.39 -4.34
N ILE A 79 7.14 -6.20 -4.58
CA ILE A 79 8.49 -5.85 -4.16
C ILE A 79 8.42 -4.74 -3.11
N TYR A 80 9.04 -4.98 -1.96
CA TYR A 80 9.27 -3.96 -0.95
C TYR A 80 10.75 -3.58 -0.97
N GLY A 81 11.06 -2.37 -1.44
CA GLY A 81 12.43 -1.88 -1.55
C GLY A 81 12.97 -1.30 -0.24
N THR A 82 14.25 -1.51 0.02
CA THR A 82 14.98 -0.86 1.12
C THR A 82 15.81 0.33 0.60
N PRO A 83 16.43 1.14 1.48
CA PRO A 83 17.40 2.16 1.06
C PRO A 83 18.61 1.60 0.31
N ILE A 84 18.93 0.32 0.50
CA ILE A 84 20.02 -0.38 -0.20
C ILE A 84 19.42 -1.00 -1.47
N PRO A 85 19.85 -0.60 -2.69
CA PRO A 85 19.20 -1.04 -3.93
C PRO A 85 19.21 -2.55 -4.17
N GLN A 86 20.20 -3.25 -3.62
CA GLN A 86 20.42 -4.69 -3.73
C GLN A 86 19.62 -5.49 -2.68
N GLU A 87 19.19 -4.82 -1.61
CA GLU A 87 18.37 -5.44 -0.57
C GLU A 87 16.90 -5.07 -0.80
N PHE A 88 16.09 -6.06 -1.12
CA PHE A 88 14.65 -5.91 -1.20
C PHE A 88 13.96 -7.20 -0.77
N TYR A 89 12.69 -7.03 -0.39
CA TYR A 89 11.83 -8.12 -0.02
C TYR A 89 10.85 -8.40 -1.15
N VAL A 90 10.50 -9.67 -1.29
CA VAL A 90 9.59 -10.18 -2.30
C VAL A 90 8.49 -10.95 -1.58
N ALA A 91 7.25 -10.74 -2.00
CA ALA A 91 6.10 -11.50 -1.56
C ALA A 91 5.23 -11.85 -2.76
N LEU A 92 4.44 -12.92 -2.69
CA LEU A 92 3.43 -13.19 -3.72
C LEU A 92 2.32 -12.17 -3.63
N PHE A 93 1.94 -11.58 -4.77
CA PHE A 93 0.92 -10.55 -4.85
C PHE A 93 -0.41 -11.03 -4.25
N GLN A 94 -0.80 -12.27 -4.53
CA GLN A 94 -2.02 -12.89 -4.00
C GLN A 94 -2.05 -13.02 -2.48
N VAL A 95 -0.88 -13.15 -1.83
CA VAL A 95 -0.79 -13.33 -0.38
C VAL A 95 -0.88 -11.98 0.33
N VAL A 96 -0.28 -10.93 -0.24
CA VAL A 96 -0.29 -9.59 0.38
C VAL A 96 -1.53 -8.77 0.04
N ALA A 97 -2.21 -9.10 -1.07
CA ALA A 97 -3.41 -8.39 -1.50
C ALA A 97 -4.47 -9.35 -2.09
N PRO A 98 -5.01 -10.28 -1.29
CA PRO A 98 -6.00 -11.26 -1.76
C PRO A 98 -7.27 -10.60 -2.31
N ALA A 99 -7.66 -9.43 -1.78
CA ALA A 99 -8.83 -8.68 -2.24
C ALA A 99 -8.67 -8.07 -3.64
N LEU A 100 -7.44 -7.93 -4.16
CA LEU A 100 -7.19 -7.32 -5.48
C LEU A 100 -7.32 -8.30 -6.66
N GLN A 101 -7.44 -9.60 -6.43
CA GLN A 101 -7.56 -10.58 -7.52
C GLN A 101 -8.94 -10.61 -8.20
N GLN A 102 -9.98 -10.01 -7.62
CA GLN A 102 -11.30 -9.96 -8.27
C GLN A 102 -11.41 -8.89 -9.36
N SER A 103 -10.50 -7.92 -9.41
CA SER A 103 -10.47 -6.90 -10.45
C SER A 103 -9.32 -7.18 -11.42
N GLN A 104 -9.57 -8.04 -12.40
CA GLN A 104 -8.65 -8.22 -13.51
C GLN A 104 -8.46 -6.89 -14.27
N SER A 105 -7.22 -6.69 -14.74
CA SER A 105 -6.79 -5.79 -15.83
C SER A 105 -6.69 -4.27 -15.64
N ILE A 106 -6.00 -3.76 -14.60
CA ILE A 106 -5.29 -2.46 -14.74
C ILE A 106 -3.88 -2.54 -14.13
N PRO A 107 -2.80 -2.18 -14.86
CA PRO A 107 -1.45 -2.11 -14.30
C PRO A 107 -1.33 -0.90 -13.37
N LEU A 108 -1.57 -1.10 -12.07
CA LEU A 108 -1.38 -0.06 -11.06
C LEU A 108 0.11 0.07 -10.73
N HIS A 109 0.74 1.15 -11.23
CA HIS A 109 2.08 1.55 -10.82
C HIS A 109 2.01 2.20 -9.43
N CYS A 110 1.91 1.40 -8.37
CA CYS A 110 1.95 1.91 -7.00
C CYS A 110 3.36 2.39 -6.66
N ARG A 111 3.57 3.72 -6.71
CA ARG A 111 4.77 4.38 -6.22
C ARG A 111 4.64 4.56 -4.71
N ILE A 112 5.13 3.59 -3.95
CA ILE A 112 5.31 3.71 -2.50
C ILE A 112 6.31 4.87 -2.29
N LYS A 113 5.82 6.03 -1.85
CA LYS A 113 6.70 7.11 -1.39
C LYS A 113 7.28 6.66 -0.06
N GLN A 114 8.57 6.28 -0.07
CA GLN A 114 9.35 6.14 1.16
C GLN A 114 9.27 7.47 1.93
N ARG A 115 8.87 7.36 3.20
CA ARG A 115 8.94 8.44 4.18
C ARG A 115 10.43 8.68 4.43
N SER A 116 10.97 9.82 4.02
CA SER A 116 12.36 10.16 4.30
C SER A 116 12.47 10.56 5.77
N GLU A 117 13.21 9.78 6.54
CA GLU A 117 13.67 10.20 7.87
C GLU A 117 14.84 11.17 7.65
N ALA A 118 14.53 12.47 7.73
CA ALA A 118 15.52 13.51 7.89
C ALA A 118 15.13 14.36 9.08
N GLU A 119 15.42 13.87 10.29
CA GLU A 119 15.75 14.69 11.45
C GLU A 119 16.30 13.79 12.58
N ARG A 120 17.58 13.46 12.48
CA ARG A 120 18.42 13.13 13.64
C ARG A 120 19.52 14.17 13.72
N ARG A 121 19.80 14.62 14.95
CA ARG A 121 20.78 15.61 15.46
C ARG A 121 20.08 16.95 15.76
N LEU A 122 20.12 17.52 16.97
CA LEU A 122 21.14 17.47 18.03
C LEU A 122 20.55 17.39 19.44
N SER A 123 21.33 16.79 20.33
CA SER A 123 21.19 16.76 21.79
C SER A 123 21.46 18.13 22.42
N GLU A 124 20.77 18.47 23.51
CA GLU A 124 21.40 19.06 24.70
C GLU A 124 20.61 18.72 25.99
N PRO A 125 21.27 18.65 27.17
CA PRO A 125 20.75 18.01 28.38
C PRO A 125 20.42 18.98 29.56
N LEU A 126 19.87 18.38 30.62
CA LEU A 126 19.55 18.88 31.98
C LEU A 126 18.25 19.72 32.12
N GLN A 127 17.29 19.25 32.93
CA GLN A 127 17.19 19.37 34.41
C GLN A 127 16.21 18.29 34.92
N VAL A 128 16.53 17.45 35.90
CA VAL A 128 16.44 17.64 37.37
C VAL A 128 15.10 18.24 37.83
N GLY A 129 14.26 17.42 38.48
CA GLY A 129 13.23 17.90 39.41
C GLY A 129 11.91 17.13 39.44
N GLY A 130 11.79 16.18 40.37
CA GLY A 130 10.61 16.04 41.25
C GLY A 130 9.27 15.56 40.69
N THR A 131 9.01 14.27 40.88
CA THR A 131 7.77 13.65 41.43
C THR A 131 6.43 14.36 41.25
N ARG A 132 5.51 13.75 40.48
CA ARG A 132 4.22 13.25 41.00
C ARG A 132 3.48 12.36 40.01
N GLU A 133 3.01 11.24 40.55
CA GLU A 133 1.97 10.36 40.02
C GLU A 133 0.74 11.17 39.58
N ASN A 134 0.21 10.83 38.40
CA ASN A 134 -1.23 10.67 38.23
C ASN A 134 -1.50 9.74 37.05
N GLN A 135 -1.89 8.55 37.45
CA GLN A 135 -2.59 7.52 36.72
C GLN A 135 -3.85 8.11 36.07
N LEU A 136 -3.92 8.08 34.74
CA LEU A 136 -5.19 8.20 34.02
C LEU A 136 -5.16 7.18 32.89
N ASP A 137 -5.57 5.99 33.31
CA ASP A 137 -6.23 4.96 32.55
C ASP A 137 -7.14 5.56 31.45
N ARG A 138 -6.84 5.23 30.20
CA ARG A 138 -7.84 5.18 29.13
C ARG A 138 -7.55 3.98 28.25
N ASP A 139 -7.86 2.82 28.81
CA ASP A 139 -8.50 1.78 28.02
C ASP A 139 -9.78 2.37 27.41
N GLN A 140 -9.76 2.67 26.11
CA GLN A 140 -10.97 2.71 25.30
C GLN A 140 -10.82 1.76 24.11
N LYS A 141 -10.94 0.48 24.46
CA LYS A 141 -11.68 -0.51 23.69
C LYS A 141 -13.07 0.06 23.36
N ILE A 142 -13.26 0.53 22.13
CA ILE A 142 -14.60 0.68 21.53
C ILE A 142 -14.58 0.06 20.14
N SER A 143 -15.16 -1.15 20.13
CA SER A 143 -15.95 -1.77 19.08
C SER A 143 -15.42 -1.82 17.65
N GLU A 144 -14.80 -2.96 17.35
CA GLU A 144 -15.22 -3.78 16.21
C GLU A 144 -16.76 -3.88 16.17
N HIS A 145 -17.32 -3.96 14.96
CA HIS A 145 -18.75 -3.95 14.60
C HIS A 145 -19.29 -2.61 14.10
N GLN A 146 -18.81 -2.20 12.93
CA GLN A 146 -19.70 -2.07 11.77
C GLN A 146 -18.89 -2.38 10.52
N ALA A 147 -18.87 -3.66 10.14
CA ALA A 147 -18.70 -4.05 8.75
C ALA A 147 -19.96 -3.63 7.99
N SER A 148 -20.20 -2.31 7.91
CA SER A 148 -21.20 -1.75 7.02
C SER A 148 -20.68 -1.96 5.61
N SER A 149 -21.38 -2.78 4.83
CA SER A 149 -21.10 -3.04 3.43
C SER A 149 -21.29 -1.75 2.63
N PHE A 150 -20.31 -0.86 2.68
CA PHE A 150 -20.26 0.23 1.74
C PHE A 150 -20.05 -0.40 0.34
N PRO A 151 -20.91 -0.08 -0.63
CA PRO A 151 -20.77 -0.61 -1.96
C PRO A 151 -19.40 -0.19 -2.53
N PRO A 152 -18.76 -1.06 -3.33
CA PRO A 152 -17.51 -0.71 -3.99
C PRO A 152 -17.70 0.51 -4.88
N ILE A 153 -16.72 1.41 -4.89
CA ILE A 153 -16.75 2.64 -5.68
C ILE A 153 -16.37 2.30 -7.11
N GLN A 154 -17.36 2.30 -8.01
CA GLN A 154 -17.16 1.97 -9.43
C GLN A 154 -17.34 3.20 -10.33
N SER A 155 -18.01 4.23 -9.85
CA SER A 155 -18.27 5.47 -10.57
C SER A 155 -17.96 6.72 -9.76
N VAL A 156 -17.92 7.87 -10.43
CA VAL A 156 -17.78 9.18 -9.77
C VAL A 156 -18.96 9.44 -8.83
N ASN A 157 -20.17 9.09 -9.25
CA ASN A 157 -21.38 9.24 -8.43
C ASN A 157 -21.29 8.42 -7.14
N ASP A 158 -20.77 7.19 -7.19
CA ASP A 158 -20.58 6.37 -5.98
C ASP A 158 -19.59 7.02 -5.00
N LEU A 159 -18.52 7.62 -5.55
CA LEU A 159 -17.54 8.35 -4.75
C LEU A 159 -18.15 9.60 -4.11
N GLU A 160 -18.96 10.35 -4.85
CA GLU A 160 -19.66 11.53 -4.34
C GLU A 160 -20.62 11.13 -3.21
N VAL A 161 -21.46 10.12 -3.43
CA VAL A 161 -22.40 9.59 -2.42
C VAL A 161 -21.65 9.13 -1.17
N ALA A 162 -20.53 8.43 -1.33
CA ALA A 162 -19.68 8.01 -0.21
C ALA A 162 -19.12 9.20 0.57
N LEU A 163 -18.57 10.20 -0.12
CA LEU A 163 -18.00 11.39 0.51
C LEU A 163 -19.06 12.21 1.24
N ILE A 164 -20.26 12.34 0.68
CA ILE A 164 -21.41 13.01 1.31
C ILE A 164 -21.82 12.25 2.57
N ALA A 165 -21.94 10.92 2.51
CA ALA A 165 -22.34 10.11 3.65
C ALA A 165 -21.33 10.22 4.81
N ILE A 166 -20.04 10.21 4.50
CA ILE A 166 -18.97 10.37 5.49
C ILE A 166 -18.94 11.80 6.04
N ALA A 167 -19.10 12.82 5.18
CA ALA A 167 -19.16 14.20 5.63
C ALA A 167 -20.36 14.42 6.56
N LYS A 168 -21.55 13.89 6.22
CA LYS A 168 -22.74 13.92 7.06
C LYS A 168 -22.52 13.25 8.41
N SER A 169 -21.90 12.07 8.43
CA SER A 169 -21.62 11.37 9.69
C SER A 169 -20.58 12.09 10.56
N LEU A 170 -19.59 12.74 9.95
CA LEU A 170 -18.60 13.53 10.67
C LEU A 170 -19.22 14.83 11.21
N VAL A 171 -20.00 15.56 10.41
CA VAL A 171 -20.65 16.80 10.83
C VAL A 171 -21.66 16.55 11.95
N ALA A 172 -22.46 15.49 11.88
CA ALA A 172 -23.44 15.14 12.92
C ALA A 172 -22.81 14.91 14.31
N ASN A 173 -21.52 14.56 14.35
CA ASN A 173 -20.77 14.30 15.58
C ASN A 173 -19.88 15.48 16.00
N ASN A 174 -19.90 16.61 15.28
CA ASN A 174 -19.02 17.75 15.53
C ASN A 174 -19.80 19.03 15.84
N PRO A 175 -19.50 19.74 16.95
CA PRO A 175 -20.19 20.97 17.33
C PRO A 175 -19.88 22.16 16.40
N GLN A 176 -18.82 22.08 15.59
CA GLN A 176 -18.40 23.16 14.68
C GLN A 176 -19.05 23.08 13.29
N ASN A 177 -19.89 22.06 13.03
CA ASN A 177 -20.55 21.80 11.74
C ASN A 177 -19.63 21.72 10.50
N SER A 178 -18.31 21.79 10.69
CA SER A 178 -17.28 21.67 9.66
C SER A 178 -16.31 20.56 10.00
N VAL A 179 -15.69 19.99 8.96
CA VAL A 179 -14.81 18.83 9.07
C VAL A 179 -13.58 19.08 8.21
N SER A 180 -12.38 18.78 8.71
CA SER A 180 -11.17 18.94 7.90
C SER A 180 -11.07 17.87 6.81
N ILE A 181 -10.41 18.19 5.69
CA ILE A 181 -10.11 17.20 4.64
C ILE A 181 -9.32 16.02 5.19
N GLY A 182 -8.48 16.24 6.21
CA GLY A 182 -7.75 15.19 6.91
C GLY A 182 -8.68 14.19 7.60
N GLN A 183 -9.68 14.68 8.35
CA GLN A 183 -10.67 13.84 9.03
C GLN A 183 -11.55 13.07 8.04
N LEU A 184 -12.00 13.75 6.98
CA LEU A 184 -12.75 13.12 5.89
C LEU A 184 -11.94 11.99 5.23
N SER A 185 -10.67 12.25 4.93
CA SER A 185 -9.75 11.28 4.34
C SER A 185 -9.49 10.09 5.25
N GLN A 186 -9.36 10.33 6.55
CA GLN A 186 -9.16 9.27 7.53
C GLN A 186 -10.39 8.37 7.60
N LYS A 187 -11.59 8.94 7.79
CA LYS A 187 -12.82 8.14 7.84
C LYS A 187 -13.08 7.37 6.56
N PHE A 188 -12.80 7.96 5.40
CA PHE A 188 -12.89 7.23 4.15
C PHE A 188 -11.94 6.04 4.12
N CYS A 189 -10.70 6.21 4.58
CA CYS A 189 -9.75 5.11 4.68
C CYS A 189 -10.23 4.03 5.66
N ASP A 190 -10.87 4.41 6.76
CA ASP A 190 -11.45 3.47 7.73
C ASP A 190 -12.61 2.67 7.14
N TYR A 191 -13.39 3.24 6.22
CA TYR A 191 -14.52 2.54 5.59
C TYR A 191 -14.13 1.69 4.38
N TYR A 192 -13.25 2.22 3.52
CA TYR A 192 -12.92 1.61 2.24
C TYR A 192 -11.56 0.91 2.23
N MET A 193 -10.83 0.92 3.36
CA MET A 193 -9.48 0.37 3.49
C MET A 193 -8.49 0.92 2.44
N GLN A 194 -8.78 2.10 1.88
CA GLN A 194 -7.95 2.75 0.87
C GLN A 194 -8.06 4.28 0.96
N PRO A 195 -7.00 5.03 0.60
CA PRO A 195 -7.06 6.49 0.55
C PRO A 195 -8.02 7.00 -0.52
N ILE A 196 -8.69 8.13 -0.28
CA ILE A 196 -9.58 8.80 -1.26
C ILE A 196 -8.89 8.99 -2.61
N ARG A 197 -7.61 9.37 -2.61
CA ARG A 197 -6.81 9.56 -3.84
C ARG A 197 -6.63 8.31 -4.69
N VAL A 198 -6.82 7.12 -4.12
CA VAL A 198 -6.80 5.85 -4.86
C VAL A 198 -8.14 5.66 -5.56
N ALA A 199 -9.25 5.81 -4.84
CA ALA A 199 -10.60 5.75 -5.40
C ALA A 199 -10.83 6.83 -6.49
N MET A 200 -10.37 8.06 -6.27
CA MET A 200 -10.43 9.12 -7.30
C MET A 200 -9.67 8.73 -8.57
N ARG A 201 -8.51 8.06 -8.45
CA ARG A 201 -7.72 7.69 -9.64
C ARG A 201 -8.40 6.63 -10.50
N SER A 202 -9.30 5.82 -9.95
CA SER A 202 -10.06 4.85 -10.73
C SER A 202 -11.28 5.45 -11.43
N VAL A 203 -11.90 6.51 -10.87
CA VAL A 203 -13.16 7.05 -11.39
C VAL A 203 -13.04 8.45 -12.01
N CYS A 204 -12.11 9.28 -11.55
CA CYS A 204 -11.87 10.65 -12.01
C CYS A 204 -10.38 11.07 -11.88
N PRO A 205 -9.47 10.51 -12.72
CA PRO A 205 -8.02 10.66 -12.56
C PRO A 205 -7.47 12.09 -12.73
N ASP A 206 -8.17 12.94 -13.49
CA ASP A 206 -7.71 14.29 -13.81
C ASP A 206 -8.13 15.34 -12.77
N LEU A 207 -9.01 14.97 -11.83
CA LEU A 207 -9.63 15.90 -10.88
C LEU A 207 -8.93 15.86 -9.52
N LYS A 208 -8.68 17.04 -8.94
CA LYS A 208 -8.14 17.11 -7.56
C LYS A 208 -9.27 16.98 -6.54
N LEU A 209 -8.97 16.46 -5.35
CA LEU A 209 -9.97 16.24 -4.29
C LEU A 209 -10.76 17.52 -3.96
N ILE A 210 -10.07 18.66 -3.84
CA ILE A 210 -10.72 19.93 -3.55
C ILE A 210 -11.64 20.38 -4.70
N GLU A 211 -11.29 20.07 -5.95
CA GLU A 211 -12.11 20.39 -7.12
C GLU A 211 -13.35 19.49 -7.14
N LEU A 212 -13.20 18.18 -6.88
CA LEU A 212 -14.32 17.24 -6.75
C LEU A 212 -15.31 17.68 -5.66
N LEU A 213 -14.80 17.99 -4.47
CA LEU A 213 -15.66 18.38 -3.34
C LEU A 213 -16.42 19.69 -3.60
N LYS A 214 -15.88 20.58 -4.45
CA LYS A 214 -16.58 21.81 -4.87
C LYS A 214 -17.67 21.58 -5.92
N VAL A 215 -17.60 20.48 -6.66
CA VAL A 215 -18.62 20.12 -7.65
C VAL A 215 -19.85 19.50 -6.97
N ILE A 216 -19.66 18.88 -5.80
CA ILE A 216 -20.74 18.23 -5.05
C ILE A 216 -21.68 19.30 -4.46
N PRO A 217 -22.96 19.38 -4.87
CA PRO A 217 -23.86 20.45 -4.46
C PRO A 217 -24.15 20.49 -2.96
N SER A 218 -24.11 19.33 -2.29
CA SER A 218 -24.41 19.20 -0.86
C SER A 218 -23.21 19.49 0.04
N LEU A 219 -22.04 19.81 -0.54
CA LEU A 219 -20.82 20.08 0.20
C LEU A 219 -20.32 21.49 -0.11
N GLN A 220 -20.05 22.24 0.94
CA GLN A 220 -19.41 23.54 0.83
C GLN A 220 -17.97 23.43 1.31
N VAL A 221 -17.03 23.84 0.44
CA VAL A 221 -15.60 23.69 0.67
C VAL A 221 -14.97 25.05 0.88
N GLN A 222 -14.42 25.27 2.07
CA GLN A 222 -13.77 26.52 2.45
C GLN A 222 -12.36 26.29 2.95
N LYS A 223 -11.48 27.28 2.74
CA LYS A 223 -10.13 27.29 3.31
C LYS A 223 -10.16 28.17 4.55
N VAL A 224 -9.95 27.57 5.72
CA VAL A 224 -9.92 28.27 7.01
C VAL A 224 -8.48 28.24 7.51
N GLU A 225 -7.90 29.42 7.70
CA GLU A 225 -6.49 29.60 8.05
C GLU A 225 -5.55 28.87 7.06
N ALA A 226 -5.00 27.73 7.47
CA ALA A 226 -4.09 26.91 6.68
C ALA A 226 -4.74 25.64 6.11
N ASP A 227 -5.95 25.29 6.54
CA ASP A 227 -6.55 23.99 6.26
C ASP A 227 -7.85 24.08 5.45
N TRP A 228 -8.08 23.06 4.62
CA TRP A 228 -9.33 22.92 3.89
C TRP A 228 -10.36 22.21 4.76
N GLN A 229 -11.56 22.79 4.83
CA GLN A 229 -12.69 22.26 5.56
C GLN A 229 -13.90 22.08 4.65
N VAL A 230 -14.73 21.11 5.00
CA VAL A 230 -15.98 20.77 4.33
C VAL A 230 -17.11 20.93 5.34
N THR A 231 -18.14 21.66 4.94
CA THR A 231 -19.43 21.74 5.62
C THR A 231 -20.46 21.03 4.75
N VAL A 232 -21.42 20.36 5.37
CA VAL A 232 -22.57 19.82 4.65
C VAL A 232 -23.64 20.90 4.64
N GLU A 233 -24.04 21.37 3.46
CA GLU A 233 -25.24 22.20 3.38
C GLU A 233 -26.43 21.33 3.73
N ALA A 234 -27.22 21.76 4.73
CA ALA A 234 -28.52 21.17 4.95
C ALA A 234 -29.31 21.42 3.67
N ASP A 235 -29.70 20.35 2.96
CA ASP A 235 -30.59 20.44 1.81
C ASP A 235 -31.71 21.42 2.16
N SER A 236 -31.72 22.59 1.50
CA SER A 236 -32.94 23.36 1.34
C SER A 236 -33.90 22.45 0.62
N MET A 237 -34.75 21.82 1.43
CA MET A 237 -35.88 21.03 1.00
C MET A 237 -36.84 22.01 0.29
N GLU A 238 -36.70 22.12 -1.03
CA GLU A 238 -37.75 22.59 -1.95
C GLU A 238 -38.26 21.42 -2.78
#